data_AF-A0A753B9M7-F1
#
_entry.id   AF-A0A753B9M7-F1
#
_cell.length_a   1.000
_cell.length_b   1.000
_cell.length_c   1.000
_cell.angle_alpha   90.00
_cell.angle_beta   90.00
_cell.angle_gamma   90.00
#
_symmetry.space_group_name_H-M   'P 1'
#
loop_
_entity.id
_entity.type
_entity.pdbx_description
1 polymer ?
#
loop_
_entity_poly.entity_id
_entity_poly.type
_entity_poly.pdbx_seq_one_letter_code
_entity_poly.pdbx_strand_id
1 'polypeptide(L)'
;MLKSELSVIDKNVSQLMKAHFKETFDLLSTIRGVGITTISTLAAKVPELGWFSRREVSALVGVAPFNRDSGRMRGKRANWGGRGNTRTVLYMAALSATRFTPVIR
;
A
#
# COMPACT_ATOMS: atom_id res chain seq x y z
N MET A 1 -21.25 -4.87 19.51
CA MET A 1 -21.75 -5.48 18.26
C MET A 1 -20.84 -5.19 17.07
N LEU A 2 -20.63 -3.93 16.65
CA LEU A 2 -19.75 -3.64 15.49
C LEU A 2 -18.27 -4.08 15.64
N LYS A 3 -17.66 -3.88 16.83
CA LYS A 3 -16.24 -4.24 17.04
C LYS A 3 -16.01 -5.76 16.95
N SER A 4 -16.98 -6.55 17.42
CA SER A 4 -16.91 -8.01 17.33
C SER A 4 -17.07 -8.49 15.88
N GLU A 5 -17.93 -7.85 15.10
CA GLU A 5 -18.09 -8.16 13.66
C GLU A 5 -16.82 -7.83 12.86
N LEU A 6 -16.22 -6.66 13.10
CA LEU A 6 -14.94 -6.29 12.51
C LEU A 6 -13.86 -7.32 12.84
N SER A 7 -13.77 -7.74 14.09
CA SER A 7 -12.81 -8.76 14.52
C SER A 7 -13.00 -10.10 13.79
N VAL A 8 -14.25 -10.50 13.53
CA VAL A 8 -14.56 -11.71 12.75
C VAL A 8 -14.10 -11.56 11.30
N ILE A 9 -14.40 -10.42 10.67
CA ILE A 9 -13.99 -10.16 9.28
C ILE A 9 -12.45 -10.13 9.16
N ASP A 10 -11.77 -9.45 10.07
CA ASP A 10 -10.31 -9.37 10.07
C ASP A 10 -9.65 -10.75 10.23
N LYS A 11 -10.24 -11.62 11.06
CA LYS A 11 -9.80 -13.02 11.21
C LYS A 11 -9.97 -13.80 9.91
N ASN A 12 -11.13 -13.68 9.27
CA ASN A 12 -11.42 -14.37 8.01
C ASN A 12 -10.47 -13.92 6.90
N VAL A 13 -10.23 -12.61 6.78
CA VAL A 13 -9.26 -12.05 5.82
C VAL A 13 -7.86 -12.55 6.13
N SER A 14 -7.45 -12.56 7.41
CA SER A 14 -6.14 -13.10 7.79
C SER A 14 -5.97 -14.58 7.43
N GLN A 15 -7.00 -15.38 7.63
CA GLN A 15 -6.97 -16.80 7.30
C GLN A 15 -6.83 -17.02 5.78
N LEU A 16 -7.61 -16.30 4.97
CA LEU A 16 -7.52 -16.36 3.50
C LEU A 16 -6.13 -15.89 3.00
N MET A 17 -5.61 -14.81 3.58
CA MET A 17 -4.28 -14.31 3.24
C MET A 17 -3.18 -15.32 3.57
N LYS A 18 -3.24 -15.97 4.73
CA LYS A 18 -2.27 -17.02 5.11
C LYS A 18 -2.39 -18.27 4.24
N ALA A 19 -3.57 -18.58 3.72
CA ALA A 19 -3.78 -19.73 2.85
C ALA A 19 -3.22 -19.51 1.43
N HIS A 20 -3.41 -18.33 0.86
CA HIS A 20 -3.07 -18.06 -0.55
C HIS A 20 -1.80 -17.21 -0.75
N PHE A 21 -1.42 -16.42 0.25
CA PHE A 21 -0.39 -15.38 0.14
C PHE A 21 0.51 -15.38 1.38
N LYS A 22 0.88 -16.56 1.87
CA LYS A 22 1.61 -16.72 3.13
C LYS A 22 2.92 -15.94 3.17
N GLU A 23 3.74 -16.07 2.13
CA GLU A 23 5.07 -15.44 2.09
C GLU A 23 4.98 -13.91 2.11
N THR A 24 4.10 -13.33 1.29
CA THR A 24 3.89 -11.88 1.25
C THR A 24 3.25 -11.37 2.53
N PHE A 25 2.34 -12.14 3.12
CA PHE A 25 1.74 -11.84 4.42
C PHE A 25 2.80 -11.80 5.52
N ASP A 26 3.60 -12.85 5.66
CA ASP A 26 4.60 -12.99 6.70
C ASP A 26 5.65 -11.88 6.56
N LEU A 27 6.16 -11.63 5.34
CA LEU A 27 7.12 -10.55 5.07
C LEU A 27 6.56 -9.17 5.43
N LEU A 28 5.36 -8.81 4.95
CA LEU A 28 4.80 -7.48 5.20
C LEU A 28 4.39 -7.28 6.66
N SER A 29 4.01 -8.35 7.36
CA SER A 29 3.64 -8.30 8.78
C SER A 29 4.82 -7.96 9.71
N THR A 30 6.07 -8.15 9.25
CA THR A 30 7.26 -7.75 10.01
C THR A 30 7.42 -6.24 10.14
N ILE A 31 6.81 -5.47 9.23
CA ILE A 31 6.98 -4.03 9.16
C ILE A 31 6.04 -3.35 10.16
N ARG A 32 6.62 -2.72 11.18
CA ARG A 32 5.85 -1.97 12.17
C ARG A 32 5.10 -0.80 11.51
N GLY A 33 3.79 -0.78 11.67
CA GLY A 33 2.89 0.20 11.04
C GLY A 33 2.12 -0.33 9.84
N VAL A 34 2.46 -1.53 9.35
CA VAL A 34 1.69 -2.25 8.32
C VAL A 34 0.71 -3.20 8.99
N GLY A 35 -0.58 -3.05 8.73
CA GLY A 35 -1.66 -3.86 9.31
C GLY A 35 -2.33 -4.79 8.30
N ILE A 36 -3.27 -5.62 8.80
CA ILE A 36 -4.02 -6.60 7.99
C ILE A 36 -4.66 -5.96 6.74
N THR A 37 -5.26 -4.79 6.90
CA THR A 37 -5.92 -4.04 5.83
C THR A 37 -4.94 -3.60 4.75
N THR A 38 -3.72 -3.20 5.14
CA THR A 38 -2.68 -2.80 4.19
C THR A 38 -2.17 -4.01 3.41
N ILE A 39 -1.90 -5.11 4.10
CA ILE A 39 -1.40 -6.34 3.49
C ILE A 39 -2.42 -6.92 2.50
N SER A 40 -3.69 -7.03 2.92
CA SER A 40 -4.76 -7.56 2.06
C SER A 40 -5.03 -6.65 0.87
N THR A 41 -4.99 -5.33 1.06
CA THR A 41 -5.14 -4.37 -0.05
C THR A 41 -3.98 -4.50 -1.04
N LEU A 42 -2.74 -4.63 -0.57
CA LEU A 42 -1.58 -4.78 -1.46
C LEU A 42 -1.65 -6.10 -2.24
N ALA A 43 -1.98 -7.21 -1.58
CA ALA A 43 -2.11 -8.49 -2.27
C ALA A 43 -3.24 -8.48 -3.31
N ALA A 44 -4.39 -7.87 -2.99
CA ALA A 44 -5.54 -7.84 -3.89
C ALA A 44 -5.42 -6.80 -5.01
N LYS A 45 -4.81 -5.64 -4.73
CA LYS A 45 -4.75 -4.49 -5.65
C LYS A 45 -3.39 -4.29 -6.28
N VAL A 46 -2.35 -5.02 -5.88
CA VAL A 46 -1.00 -4.95 -6.46
C VAL A 46 -0.39 -6.36 -6.55
N PRO A 47 -0.96 -7.25 -7.38
CA PRO A 47 -0.38 -8.58 -7.61
C PRO A 47 1.02 -8.53 -8.27
N GLU A 48 1.38 -7.41 -8.89
CA GLU A 48 2.67 -7.19 -9.54
C GLU A 48 3.81 -6.86 -8.55
N LEU A 49 3.49 -6.75 -7.26
CA LEU A 49 4.45 -6.46 -6.20
C LEU A 49 5.50 -7.58 -6.11
N GLY A 50 6.79 -7.22 -6.24
CA GLY A 50 7.91 -8.16 -6.28
C GLY A 50 8.42 -8.49 -7.68
N TRP A 51 7.61 -8.22 -8.72
CA TRP A 51 8.00 -8.42 -10.13
C TRP A 51 8.49 -7.13 -10.77
N PHE A 52 7.87 -6.01 -10.41
CA PHE A 52 8.20 -4.69 -10.95
C PHE A 52 9.26 -3.97 -10.13
N SER A 53 10.00 -3.09 -10.80
CA SER A 53 10.97 -2.22 -10.15
C SER A 53 10.27 -1.21 -9.22
N ARG A 54 11.01 -0.68 -8.25
CA ARG A 54 10.51 0.36 -7.33
C ARG A 54 9.87 1.56 -8.05
N ARG A 55 10.37 1.93 -9.23
CA ARG A 55 9.85 3.07 -10.02
C ARG A 55 8.50 2.72 -10.63
N GLU A 56 8.39 1.55 -11.25
CA GLU A 56 7.14 1.08 -11.86
C GLU A 56 6.05 0.89 -10.81
N VAL A 57 6.37 0.28 -9.66
CA VAL A 57 5.41 0.14 -8.54
C VAL A 57 4.98 1.51 -8.02
N SER A 58 5.92 2.46 -7.86
CA SER A 58 5.59 3.81 -7.40
C SER A 58 4.66 4.57 -8.36
N ALA A 59 4.84 4.37 -9.66
CA ALA A 59 3.97 4.89 -10.71
C ALA A 59 2.60 4.20 -10.70
N LEU A 60 2.57 2.87 -10.63
CA LEU A 60 1.36 2.05 -10.64
C LEU A 60 0.44 2.38 -9.44
N VAL A 61 1.02 2.52 -8.25
CA VAL A 61 0.27 2.89 -7.04
C VAL A 61 -0.14 4.37 -7.04
N GLY A 62 0.50 5.20 -7.86
CA GLY A 62 0.19 6.63 -7.97
C GLY A 62 0.85 7.49 -6.89
N VAL A 63 2.00 7.05 -6.36
CA VAL A 63 2.84 7.81 -5.42
C VAL A 63 3.99 8.55 -6.12
N ALA A 64 4.32 8.19 -7.36
CA ALA A 64 5.33 8.87 -8.14
C ALA A 64 4.84 10.23 -8.68
N PRO A 65 5.68 11.27 -8.65
CA PRO A 65 5.36 12.57 -9.26
C PRO A 65 5.53 12.50 -10.79
N PHE A 66 4.50 12.90 -11.52
CA PHE A 66 4.51 12.95 -12.98
C PHE A 66 4.59 14.38 -13.51
N ASN A 67 5.12 14.52 -14.73
CA ASN A 67 5.21 15.79 -15.44
C ASN A 67 3.81 16.23 -15.87
N ARG A 68 3.60 17.56 -15.88
CA ARG A 68 2.39 18.19 -16.44
C ARG A 68 2.82 19.21 -17.47
N ASP A 69 3.52 18.72 -18.49
CA ASP A 69 4.15 19.57 -19.50
C ASP A 69 3.41 19.43 -20.84
N SER A 70 3.23 20.54 -21.55
CA SER A 70 2.68 20.54 -22.91
C SER A 70 3.34 21.63 -23.75
N GLY A 71 4.04 21.24 -24.82
CA GLY A 71 4.80 22.17 -25.67
C GLY A 71 5.77 23.03 -24.85
N ARG A 72 5.53 24.35 -24.80
CA ARG A 72 6.33 25.32 -24.02
C ARG A 72 5.90 25.43 -22.55
N MET A 73 4.76 24.87 -22.16
CA MET A 73 4.26 24.91 -20.79
C MET A 73 4.98 23.86 -19.94
N ARG A 74 5.57 24.29 -18.82
CA ARG A 74 6.09 23.41 -17.77
C ARG A 74 5.26 23.57 -16.49
N GLY A 75 4.53 22.53 -16.12
CA GLY A 75 3.64 22.53 -14.97
C GLY A 75 4.31 22.03 -13.68
N LYS A 76 3.67 22.27 -12.53
CA LYS A 76 4.09 21.67 -11.26
C LYS A 76 3.91 20.15 -11.33
N ARG A 77 4.98 19.41 -11.00
CA ARG A 77 4.92 17.95 -10.87
C ARG A 77 4.05 17.57 -9.68
N ALA A 78 3.17 16.61 -9.88
CA ALA A 78 2.26 16.13 -8.86
C ALA A 78 2.00 14.64 -9.02
N ASN A 79 1.51 14.01 -7.95
CA ASN A 79 1.12 12.61 -7.96
C ASN A 79 -0.31 12.50 -8.53
N TRP A 80 -0.47 11.91 -9.70
CA TRP A 80 -1.79 11.72 -10.31
C TRP A 80 -1.85 10.38 -11.07
N GLY A 81 -3.07 9.89 -11.29
CA GLY A 81 -3.30 8.55 -11.85
C GLY A 81 -3.03 7.41 -10.85
N GLY A 82 -2.71 6.23 -11.39
CA GLY A 82 -2.41 5.01 -10.62
C GLY A 82 -3.60 4.43 -9.85
N ARG A 83 -3.30 3.57 -8.87
CA ARG A 83 -4.28 2.90 -8.00
C ARG A 83 -4.52 3.73 -6.72
N GLY A 84 -5.30 4.81 -6.85
CA GLY A 84 -5.53 5.79 -5.78
C GLY A 84 -5.96 5.20 -4.42
N ASN A 85 -6.77 4.14 -4.41
CA ASN A 85 -7.16 3.45 -3.17
C ASN A 85 -5.95 2.84 -2.44
N THR A 86 -5.02 2.22 -3.19
CA THR A 86 -3.79 1.66 -2.64
C THR A 86 -2.91 2.75 -2.05
N ARG A 87 -2.82 3.92 -2.70
CA ARG A 87 -2.10 5.08 -2.17
C ARG A 87 -2.65 5.53 -0.82
N THR A 88 -3.97 5.61 -0.66
CA THR A 88 -4.61 6.00 0.61
C THR A 88 -4.24 5.04 1.74
N VAL A 89 -4.27 3.73 1.46
CA VAL A 89 -3.92 2.71 2.45
C VAL A 89 -2.43 2.74 2.82
N LEU A 90 -1.55 2.95 1.82
CA LEU A 90 -0.11 3.14 2.08
C LEU A 90 0.19 4.42 2.86
N TYR A 91 -0.56 5.50 2.63
CA TYR A 91 -0.43 6.72 3.41
C TYR A 91 -0.72 6.47 4.89
N MET A 92 -1.78 5.73 5.21
CA MET A 92 -2.10 5.37 6.61
C MET A 92 -1.04 4.46 7.23
N ALA A 93 -0.50 3.52 6.47
CA ALA A 93 0.60 2.67 6.92
C ALA A 93 1.88 3.49 7.20
N ALA A 94 2.24 4.40 6.30
CA ALA A 94 3.41 5.27 6.45
C ALA A 94 3.24 6.24 7.65
N LEU A 95 2.05 6.80 7.85
CA LEU A 95 1.75 7.67 8.99
C LEU A 95 1.90 6.92 10.33
N SER A 96 1.51 5.65 10.37
CA SER A 96 1.74 4.80 11.54
C SER A 96 3.23 4.46 11.70
N ALA A 97 3.89 4.05 10.61
CA ALA A 97 5.28 3.62 10.62
C ALA A 97 6.27 4.73 11.00
N THR A 98 6.04 5.98 10.57
CA THR A 98 6.86 7.16 10.95
C THR A 98 6.92 7.39 12.47
N ARG A 99 5.92 6.95 13.24
CA ARG A 99 5.90 7.08 14.70
C ARG A 99 6.78 6.06 15.41
N PHE A 100 7.00 4.90 14.80
CA PHE A 100 7.65 3.77 15.46
C PHE A 100 8.95 3.32 14.79
N THR A 101 9.20 3.75 13.55
CA THR A 101 10.35 3.35 12.75
C THR A 101 11.17 4.60 12.39
N PRO A 102 12.29 4.86 13.09
CA PRO A 102 13.08 6.08 12.92
C PRO A 102 13.60 6.29 11.49
N VAL A 103 13.87 5.20 10.75
CA VAL A 103 14.37 5.22 9.36
C VAL A 103 13.37 5.85 8.38
N ILE A 104 12.08 5.86 8.71
CA ILE A 104 11.02 6.40 7.85
C ILE A 104 10.76 7.89 8.16
N ARG A 105 11.32 8.42 9.26
CA ARG A 105 11.09 9.79 9.72
C ARG A 105 11.79 10.82 8.83
#